data_AF-A0AAD9ID65-F1
#
_entry.id   AF-A0AAD9ID65-F1
#
_cell.length_a   1.000
_cell.length_b   1.000
_cell.length_c   1.000
_cell.angle_alpha   90.00
_cell.angle_beta   90.00
_cell.angle_gamma   90.00
#
_symmetry.space_group_name_H-M   'P 1'
#
loop_
_entity.id
_entity.type
_entity.pdbx_description
1 polymer ?
#
loop_
_entity_poly.entity_id
_entity_poly.type
_entity_poly.pdbx_seq_one_letter_code
_entity_poly.pdbx_strand_id
1 'polypeptide(L)'
;MLSYCLFIGVKQLLRRGFVALVFYTVWNWWLLTLYFALASWASWYAIRHKGEKRGRKMRLLHWVVVAVFHAESGALLIVDIITWAVLVPMLMNTPEGATKEFWRERLFCLESYSQHGANFFMMAGELALNSIPVSLPAAGWHGVWASVYGLWSAAYFLRHGRAIYPFLDVKRPNAWLGYVFMVLAAWLAHGVVQTGILLRDGVHRRLGLHPKRQQ
;
A
#
# COMPACT_ATOMS: atom_id res chain seq x y z
N MET A 1 5.61 14.84 2.92
CA MET A 1 5.43 13.38 2.79
C MET A 1 6.54 12.74 1.97
N LEU A 2 6.74 13.08 0.69
CA LEU A 2 7.78 12.45 -0.15
C LEU A 2 9.18 12.37 0.49
N SER A 3 9.70 13.49 1.03
CA SER A 3 11.04 13.49 1.66
C SER A 3 11.14 12.54 2.86
N TYR A 4 10.07 12.42 3.65
CA TYR A 4 10.01 11.47 4.76
C TYR A 4 9.96 10.02 4.26
N CYS A 5 9.15 9.75 3.22
CA CYS A 5 9.08 8.44 2.57
C CYS A 5 10.45 7.99 2.05
N LEU A 6 11.14 8.89 1.33
CA LEU A 6 12.50 8.65 0.82
C LEU A 6 13.50 8.42 1.96
N PHE A 7 13.47 9.24 3.01
CA PHE A 7 14.39 9.11 4.14
C PHE A 7 14.29 7.73 4.80
N ILE A 8 13.10 7.28 5.18
CA ILE A 8 12.91 5.97 5.81
C ILE A 8 13.24 4.83 4.83
N GLY A 9 12.83 4.94 3.56
CA GLY A 9 13.09 3.92 2.54
C GLY A 9 14.58 3.74 2.27
N VAL A 10 15.32 4.83 2.07
CA VAL A 10 16.77 4.83 1.89
C VAL A 10 17.47 4.33 3.15
N LYS A 11 17.08 4.83 4.34
CA LYS A 11 17.64 4.35 5.61
C LYS A 11 17.45 2.83 5.76
N GLN A 12 16.28 2.29 5.43
CA GLN A 12 16.01 0.85 5.50
C GLN A 12 16.89 0.06 4.52
N LEU A 13 17.03 0.53 3.28
CA LEU A 13 17.91 -0.10 2.29
C LEU A 13 19.39 -0.05 2.71
N LEU A 14 19.87 1.08 3.25
CA LEU A 14 21.25 1.20 3.72
C LEU A 14 21.54 0.26 4.90
N ARG A 15 20.59 0.12 5.84
CA ARG A 15 20.77 -0.72 7.03
C ARG A 15 20.62 -2.22 6.76
N ARG A 16 19.71 -2.61 5.86
CA ARG A 16 19.29 -4.02 5.67
C ARG A 16 19.66 -4.57 4.28
N GLY A 17 20.16 -3.72 3.38
CA GLY A 17 20.43 -4.06 2.00
C GLY A 17 19.19 -4.48 1.21
N PHE A 18 19.41 -5.17 0.10
CA PHE A 18 18.35 -5.71 -0.76
C PHE A 18 17.51 -6.82 -0.08
N VAL A 19 17.95 -7.36 1.05
CA VAL A 19 17.16 -8.33 1.84
C VAL A 19 15.85 -7.70 2.34
N ALA A 20 15.80 -6.37 2.53
CA ALA A 20 14.57 -5.67 2.87
C ALA A 20 13.48 -5.83 1.79
N LEU A 21 13.86 -5.89 0.51
CA LEU A 21 12.94 -6.03 -0.62
C LEU A 21 12.30 -7.43 -0.71
N VAL A 22 12.60 -8.34 0.21
CA VAL A 22 11.86 -9.59 0.32
C VAL A 22 10.45 -9.33 0.84
N PHE A 23 10.25 -8.35 1.72
CA PHE A 23 8.98 -8.14 2.41
C PHE A 23 8.02 -7.22 1.64
N TYR A 24 6.75 -7.62 1.58
CA TYR A 24 5.67 -6.87 0.93
C TYR A 24 5.46 -5.48 1.55
N THR A 25 5.64 -5.35 2.87
CA THR A 25 5.63 -4.05 3.57
C THR A 25 6.60 -3.04 2.98
N VAL A 26 7.78 -3.50 2.57
CA VAL A 26 8.80 -2.64 1.94
C VAL A 26 8.40 -2.28 0.52
N TRP A 27 7.83 -3.22 -0.24
CA TRP A 27 7.27 -2.92 -1.56
C TRP A 27 6.16 -1.86 -1.46
N ASN A 28 5.25 -2.01 -0.50
CA ASN A 28 4.18 -1.05 -0.25
C ASN A 28 4.74 0.33 0.13
N TRP A 29 5.78 0.39 0.95
CA TRP A 29 6.47 1.65 1.26
C TRP A 29 6.99 2.38 0.00
N TRP A 30 7.57 1.63 -0.93
CA TRP A 30 8.06 2.20 -2.20
C TRP A 30 6.91 2.60 -3.13
N LEU A 31 5.80 1.86 -3.14
CA LEU A 31 4.60 2.25 -3.88
C LEU A 31 3.98 3.54 -3.32
N LEU A 32 3.93 3.70 -2.00
CA LEU A 32 3.55 4.97 -1.37
C LEU A 32 4.50 6.11 -1.74
N THR A 33 5.80 5.85 -1.74
CA THR A 33 6.82 6.83 -2.14
C THR A 33 6.58 7.28 -3.58
N LEU A 34 6.31 6.32 -4.48
CA LEU A 34 5.96 6.57 -5.88
C LEU A 34 4.65 7.37 -5.98
N TYR A 35 3.62 7.02 -5.21
CA TYR A 35 2.37 7.78 -5.16
C TYR A 35 2.63 9.25 -4.86
N PHE A 36 3.34 9.56 -3.77
CA PHE A 36 3.62 10.95 -3.40
C PHE A 36 4.51 11.69 -4.40
N ALA A 37 5.44 10.98 -5.07
CA ALA A 37 6.21 11.57 -6.15
C ALA A 37 5.33 11.94 -7.34
N LEU A 38 4.44 11.04 -7.78
CA LEU A 38 3.51 11.27 -8.87
C LEU A 38 2.49 12.36 -8.54
N ALA A 39 1.95 12.38 -7.32
CA ALA A 39 1.01 13.40 -6.86
C ALA A 39 1.66 14.79 -6.77
N SER A 40 2.90 14.86 -6.30
CA SER A 40 3.70 16.10 -6.27
C SER A 40 3.97 16.61 -7.69
N TRP A 41 4.34 15.71 -8.61
CA TRP A 41 4.51 16.06 -10.02
C TRP A 41 3.19 16.54 -10.63
N ALA A 42 2.10 15.80 -10.48
CA ALA A 42 0.79 16.20 -11.01
C ALA A 42 0.37 17.59 -10.52
N SER A 43 0.62 17.89 -9.24
CA SER A 43 0.35 19.20 -8.64
C SER A 43 1.23 20.30 -9.25
N TRP A 44 2.55 20.08 -9.32
CA TRP A 44 3.49 21.02 -9.93
C TRP A 44 3.17 21.28 -11.42
N TYR A 45 2.86 20.23 -12.16
CA TYR A 45 2.51 20.31 -13.58
C TYR A 45 1.22 21.11 -13.79
N ALA A 46 0.20 20.88 -12.94
CA ALA A 46 -1.05 21.64 -12.97
C ALA A 46 -0.84 23.13 -12.71
N ILE A 47 0.04 23.48 -11.76
CA ILE A 47 0.38 24.88 -11.46
C ILE A 47 1.09 25.53 -12.65
N ARG A 48 2.05 24.82 -13.26
CA ARG A 48 2.85 25.34 -14.39
C ARG A 48 2.04 25.58 -15.66
N HIS A 49 0.98 24.81 -15.90
CA HIS A 49 0.15 24.90 -17.10
C HIS A 49 -1.25 25.44 -16.77
N LYS A 50 -1.35 26.31 -15.75
CA LYS A 50 -2.63 26.91 -15.34
C LYS A 50 -3.19 27.77 -16.48
N GLY A 51 -4.43 27.49 -16.89
CA GLY A 51 -5.11 28.18 -17.98
C GLY A 51 -4.99 27.48 -19.35
N GLU A 52 -4.12 26.47 -19.46
CA GLU A 52 -4.04 25.66 -20.68
C GLU A 52 -5.10 24.55 -20.69
N LYS A 53 -5.55 24.17 -21.90
CA LYS A 53 -6.42 23.00 -22.06
C LYS A 53 -5.67 21.74 -21.60
N ARG A 54 -6.31 20.94 -20.74
CA ARG A 54 -5.73 19.69 -20.24
C ARG A 54 -5.39 18.74 -21.40
N GLY A 55 -4.10 18.63 -21.72
CA GLY A 55 -3.59 17.72 -22.75
C GLY A 55 -3.68 16.25 -22.36
N ARG A 56 -3.43 15.35 -23.33
CA ARG A 56 -3.41 13.89 -23.14
C ARG A 56 -2.45 13.46 -22.01
N LYS A 57 -1.29 14.13 -21.89
CA LYS A 57 -0.27 13.85 -20.87
C LYS A 57 -0.81 14.04 -19.44
N MET A 58 -1.49 15.16 -19.19
CA MET A 58 -2.07 15.44 -17.87
C MET A 58 -3.18 14.45 -17.49
N ARG A 59 -4.01 14.05 -18.47
CA ARG A 59 -5.03 13.02 -18.26
C ARG A 59 -4.40 11.67 -17.91
N LEU A 60 -3.35 11.27 -18.64
CA LEU A 60 -2.62 10.05 -18.35
C LEU A 60 -2.01 10.08 -16.95
N LEU A 61 -1.29 11.15 -16.60
CA LEU A 61 -0.70 11.32 -15.27
C LEU A 61 -1.75 11.24 -14.16
N HIS A 62 -2.89 11.89 -14.33
CA HIS A 62 -4.01 11.80 -13.39
C HIS A 62 -4.48 10.35 -13.20
N TRP A 63 -4.70 9.61 -14.27
CA TRP A 63 -5.14 8.21 -14.16
C TRP A 63 -4.08 7.29 -13.57
N VAL A 64 -2.79 7.55 -13.81
CA VAL A 64 -1.69 6.83 -13.14
C VAL A 64 -1.71 7.12 -11.64
N VAL A 65 -1.88 8.37 -11.22
CA VAL A 65 -2.01 8.72 -9.79
C VAL A 65 -3.21 8.01 -9.15
N VAL A 66 -4.36 7.98 -9.83
CA VAL A 66 -5.56 7.26 -9.37
C VAL A 66 -5.27 5.76 -9.25
N ALA A 67 -4.66 5.15 -10.26
CA ALA A 67 -4.30 3.73 -10.25
C ALA A 67 -3.39 3.37 -9.08
N VAL A 68 -2.33 4.14 -8.88
CA VAL A 68 -1.36 3.94 -7.80
C VAL A 68 -2.02 4.17 -6.43
N PHE A 69 -2.87 5.19 -6.28
CA PHE A 69 -3.61 5.41 -5.04
C PHE A 69 -4.48 4.21 -4.65
N HIS A 70 -5.26 3.67 -5.59
CA HIS A 70 -6.14 2.53 -5.31
C HIS A 70 -5.34 1.25 -5.03
N ALA A 71 -4.20 1.06 -5.69
CA ALA A 71 -3.30 -0.05 -5.38
C ALA A 71 -2.70 0.09 -3.96
N GLU A 72 -2.15 1.26 -3.63
CA GLU A 72 -1.48 1.53 -2.35
C GLU A 72 -2.46 1.48 -1.17
N SER A 73 -3.61 2.16 -1.27
CA SER A 73 -4.60 2.20 -0.18
C SER A 73 -5.17 0.82 0.14
N GLY A 74 -5.40 -0.02 -0.87
CA GLY A 74 -5.82 -1.40 -0.67
C GLY A 74 -4.72 -2.26 -0.03
N ALA A 75 -3.50 -2.16 -0.56
CA ALA A 75 -2.36 -2.93 -0.06
C ALA A 75 -1.98 -2.55 1.38
N LEU A 76 -2.04 -1.26 1.72
CA LEU A 76 -1.87 -0.76 3.08
C LEU A 76 -2.81 -1.44 4.09
N LEU A 77 -4.12 -1.47 3.80
CA LEU A 77 -5.09 -2.09 4.71
C LEU A 77 -4.81 -3.59 4.88
N ILE A 78 -4.49 -4.31 3.80
CA ILE A 78 -4.10 -5.72 3.89
C ILE A 78 -2.86 -5.87 4.78
N VAL A 79 -1.82 -5.09 4.50
CA VAL A 79 -0.54 -5.15 5.21
C VAL A 79 -0.74 -4.93 6.71
N ASP A 80 -1.55 -3.95 7.09
CA ASP A 80 -1.84 -3.66 8.50
C ASP A 80 -2.67 -4.75 9.14
N ILE A 81 -3.74 -5.22 8.48
CA ILE A 81 -4.56 -6.32 8.99
C ILE A 81 -3.71 -7.58 9.20
N ILE A 82 -2.91 -7.98 8.22
CA ILE A 82 -2.05 -9.17 8.34
C ILE A 82 -1.02 -8.97 9.44
N THR A 83 -0.39 -7.80 9.51
CA THR A 83 0.65 -7.56 10.52
C THR A 83 0.07 -7.64 11.92
N TRP A 84 -1.01 -6.91 12.19
CA TRP A 84 -1.55 -6.77 13.54
C TRP A 84 -2.49 -7.90 13.96
N ALA A 85 -3.26 -8.48 13.03
CA ALA A 85 -4.22 -9.55 13.33
C ALA A 85 -3.67 -10.96 13.12
N VAL A 86 -2.58 -11.13 12.36
CA VAL A 86 -2.00 -12.46 12.08
C VAL A 86 -0.57 -12.55 12.59
N LEU A 87 0.35 -11.74 12.08
CA LEU A 87 1.79 -11.88 12.35
C LEU A 87 2.16 -11.56 13.80
N VAL A 88 1.62 -10.48 14.38
CA VAL A 88 1.88 -10.11 15.77
C VAL A 88 1.35 -11.18 16.74
N PRO A 89 0.10 -11.65 16.65
CA PRO A 89 -0.37 -12.77 17.49
C PRO A 89 0.45 -14.04 17.32
N MET A 90 0.82 -14.41 16.08
CA MET A 90 1.72 -15.54 15.83
C MET A 90 3.07 -15.37 16.54
N LEU A 91 3.64 -14.17 16.52
CA LEU A 91 4.89 -13.87 17.22
C LEU A 91 4.73 -13.95 18.74
N MET A 92 3.63 -13.42 19.30
CA MET A 92 3.39 -13.44 20.74
C MET A 92 3.25 -14.87 21.27
N ASN A 93 2.65 -15.77 20.47
CA ASN A 93 2.48 -17.18 20.78
C ASN A 93 3.71 -18.05 20.47
N THR A 94 4.77 -17.50 19.88
CA THR A 94 6.02 -18.23 19.65
C THR A 94 6.77 -18.40 20.98
N PRO A 95 7.33 -19.59 21.30
CA PRO A 95 8.18 -19.79 22.47
C PRO A 95 9.33 -18.78 22.52
N GLU A 96 9.78 -18.43 23.73
CA GLU A 96 10.93 -17.54 23.92
C GLU A 96 12.20 -18.13 23.29
N GLY A 97 13.04 -17.25 22.73
CA GLY A 97 14.29 -17.61 22.08
C GLY A 97 14.66 -16.69 20.91
N ALA A 98 15.80 -16.97 20.29
CA ALA A 98 16.40 -16.10 19.27
C ALA A 98 15.47 -15.78 18.09
N THR A 99 14.62 -16.73 17.68
CA THR A 99 13.64 -16.50 16.59
C THR A 99 12.59 -15.45 16.98
N LYS A 100 12.08 -15.49 18.22
CA LYS A 100 11.08 -14.53 18.69
C LYS A 100 11.69 -13.14 18.80
N GLU A 101 12.89 -13.03 19.36
CA GLU A 101 13.63 -11.77 19.46
C GLU A 101 13.90 -11.16 18.09
N PHE A 102 14.38 -11.97 17.13
CA PHE A 102 14.64 -11.55 15.75
C PHE A 102 13.43 -10.89 15.07
N TRP A 103 12.23 -11.44 15.28
CA TRP A 103 10.99 -10.91 14.72
C TRP A 103 10.45 -9.73 15.53
N ARG A 104 10.60 -9.75 16.86
CA ARG A 104 10.23 -8.64 17.76
C ARG A 104 10.99 -7.37 17.37
N GLU A 105 12.30 -7.45 17.14
CA GLU A 105 13.12 -6.32 16.68
C GLU A 105 12.71 -5.78 15.31
N ARG A 106 12.10 -6.61 14.46
CA ARG A 106 11.65 -6.21 13.12
C ARG A 106 10.28 -5.58 13.12
N LEU A 107 9.35 -6.09 13.92
CA LEU A 107 7.96 -5.62 14.00
C LEU A 107 7.82 -4.41 14.93
N PHE A 108 8.59 -4.34 16.02
CA PHE A 108 8.47 -3.26 17.00
C PHE A 108 9.65 -2.29 16.90
N CYS A 109 9.91 -1.82 15.69
CA CYS A 109 10.92 -0.79 15.41
C CYS A 109 10.30 0.41 14.70
N LEU A 110 11.01 1.54 14.73
CA LEU A 110 10.56 2.78 14.09
C LEU A 110 10.24 2.59 12.60
N GLU A 111 11.05 1.81 11.89
CA GLU A 111 10.82 1.51 10.47
C GLU A 111 9.47 0.80 10.26
N SER A 112 9.14 -0.19 11.08
CA SER A 112 7.85 -0.89 10.99
C SER A 112 6.69 0.01 11.39
N TYR A 113 6.79 0.76 12.50
CA TYR A 113 5.76 1.73 12.87
C TYR A 113 5.52 2.81 11.81
N SER A 114 6.56 3.21 11.09
CA SER A 114 6.42 4.10 9.94
C SER A 114 5.64 3.41 8.82
N GLN A 115 6.05 2.19 8.46
CA GLN A 115 5.46 1.38 7.37
C GLN A 115 3.99 1.00 7.59
N HIS A 116 3.54 0.96 8.84
CA HIS A 116 2.14 0.69 9.19
C HIS A 116 1.42 2.00 9.57
N GLY A 117 1.78 2.57 10.72
CA GLY A 117 1.08 3.72 11.29
C GLY A 117 1.23 4.99 10.46
N ALA A 118 2.45 5.38 10.10
CA ALA A 118 2.63 6.62 9.32
C ALA A 118 2.01 6.48 7.92
N ASN A 119 2.13 5.32 7.28
CA ASN A 119 1.44 5.02 6.02
C ASN A 119 -0.07 5.18 6.14
N PHE A 120 -0.66 4.62 7.19
CA PHE A 120 -2.09 4.75 7.45
C PHE A 120 -2.52 6.22 7.54
N PHE A 121 -1.86 7.02 8.38
CA PHE A 121 -2.22 8.43 8.52
C PHE A 121 -1.99 9.24 7.25
N MET A 122 -0.91 8.96 6.52
CA MET A 122 -0.62 9.60 5.23
C MET A 122 -1.73 9.31 4.21
N MET A 123 -2.12 8.05 4.05
CA MET A 123 -3.17 7.66 3.10
C MET A 123 -4.57 8.08 3.54
N ALA A 124 -4.86 8.07 4.84
CA ALA A 124 -6.10 8.60 5.39
C ALA A 124 -6.23 10.11 5.13
N GLY A 125 -5.14 10.87 5.32
CA GLY A 125 -5.08 12.29 4.98
C GLY A 125 -5.32 12.55 3.49
N GLU A 126 -4.69 11.75 2.62
CA GLU A 126 -4.92 11.82 1.17
C GLU A 126 -6.35 11.45 0.80
N LEU A 127 -6.92 10.41 1.41
CA LEU A 127 -8.31 10.04 1.19
C LEU A 127 -9.22 11.22 1.56
N ALA A 128 -9.02 11.84 2.73
CA ALA A 128 -9.85 12.94 3.23
C ALA A 128 -9.73 14.23 2.41
N LEU A 129 -8.51 14.61 1.99
CA LEU A 129 -8.23 15.92 1.40
C LEU A 129 -8.22 15.92 -0.13
N ASN A 130 -7.96 14.79 -0.77
CA ASN A 130 -7.79 14.71 -2.21
C ASN A 130 -9.15 14.49 -2.93
N SER A 131 -9.17 14.68 -4.25
CA SER A 131 -10.34 14.49 -5.11
C SER A 131 -10.23 13.23 -5.97
N ILE A 132 -9.58 12.17 -5.45
CA ILE A 132 -9.47 10.87 -6.14
C ILE A 132 -10.89 10.29 -6.31
N PRO A 133 -11.33 9.92 -7.53
CA PRO A 133 -12.66 9.38 -7.75
C PRO A 133 -12.78 7.92 -7.31
N VAL A 134 -14.02 7.52 -7.03
CA VAL A 134 -14.43 6.11 -6.97
C VAL A 134 -14.17 5.48 -8.34
N SER A 135 -13.57 4.29 -8.35
CA SER A 135 -13.29 3.57 -9.59
C SER A 135 -13.23 2.08 -9.31
N LEU A 136 -14.32 1.36 -9.61
CA LEU A 136 -14.33 -0.10 -9.53
C LEU A 136 -13.27 -0.74 -10.43
N PRO A 137 -13.02 -0.28 -11.67
CA PRO A 137 -11.91 -0.80 -12.46
C PRO A 137 -10.54 -0.61 -11.79
N ALA A 138 -10.39 0.37 -10.90
CA ALA A 138 -9.15 0.58 -10.18
C ALA A 138 -8.85 -0.52 -9.13
N ALA A 139 -9.83 -1.36 -8.77
CA ALA A 139 -9.58 -2.61 -8.04
C ALA A 139 -8.55 -3.50 -8.77
N GLY A 140 -8.59 -3.48 -10.11
CA GLY A 140 -7.65 -4.21 -10.94
C GLY A 140 -6.20 -3.84 -10.67
N TRP A 141 -5.91 -2.57 -10.34
CA TRP A 141 -4.53 -2.12 -10.08
C TRP A 141 -3.96 -2.69 -8.79
N HIS A 142 -4.79 -2.85 -7.76
CA HIS A 142 -4.41 -3.57 -6.55
C HIS A 142 -4.10 -5.04 -6.88
N GLY A 143 -4.98 -5.70 -7.65
CA GLY A 143 -4.75 -7.08 -8.09
C GLY A 143 -3.46 -7.24 -8.89
N VAL A 144 -3.16 -6.30 -9.79
CA VAL A 144 -1.89 -6.27 -10.54
C VAL A 144 -0.71 -6.13 -9.59
N TRP A 145 -0.73 -5.16 -8.67
CA TRP A 145 0.36 -4.96 -7.71
C TRP A 145 0.61 -6.19 -6.83
N ALA A 146 -0.45 -6.76 -6.27
CA ALA A 146 -0.37 -7.99 -5.48
C ALA A 146 0.16 -9.17 -6.31
N SER A 147 -0.24 -9.28 -7.58
CA SER A 147 0.24 -10.33 -8.49
C SER A 147 1.73 -10.20 -8.80
N VAL A 148 2.23 -8.98 -9.02
CA VAL A 148 3.67 -8.74 -9.23
C VAL A 148 4.47 -9.21 -8.01
N TYR A 149 4.01 -8.88 -6.81
CA TYR A 149 4.67 -9.38 -5.60
C TYR A 149 4.50 -10.89 -5.43
N GLY A 150 3.35 -11.45 -5.80
CA GLY A 150 3.10 -12.89 -5.77
C GLY A 150 4.09 -13.66 -6.65
N LEU A 151 4.35 -13.17 -7.87
CA LEU A 151 5.37 -13.73 -8.77
C LEU A 151 6.78 -13.61 -8.18
N TRP A 152 7.12 -12.46 -7.59
CA TRP A 152 8.38 -12.29 -6.87
C TRP A 152 8.54 -13.27 -5.71
N SER A 153 7.50 -13.44 -4.88
CA SER A 153 7.49 -14.38 -3.76
C SER A 153 7.60 -15.84 -4.23
N ALA A 154 6.96 -16.18 -5.35
CA ALA A 154 7.09 -17.51 -5.96
C ALA A 154 8.51 -17.77 -6.45
N ALA A 155 9.11 -16.81 -7.17
CA ALA A 155 10.50 -16.90 -7.62
C ALA A 155 11.47 -17.02 -6.42
N TYR A 156 11.23 -16.26 -5.35
CA TYR A 156 12.00 -16.37 -4.11
C TYR A 156 11.90 -17.77 -3.49
N PHE A 157 10.69 -18.32 -3.39
CA PHE A 157 10.46 -19.67 -2.87
C PHE A 157 11.17 -20.74 -3.71
N LEU A 158 11.06 -20.67 -5.04
CA LEU A 158 11.73 -21.60 -5.95
C LEU A 158 13.25 -21.56 -5.82
N ARG A 159 13.82 -20.37 -5.57
CA ARG A 159 15.27 -20.20 -5.40
C ARG A 159 15.79 -20.64 -4.03
N HIS A 160 15.05 -20.37 -2.96
CA HIS A 160 15.55 -20.54 -1.59
C HIS A 160 14.89 -21.68 -0.81
N GLY A 161 13.87 -22.34 -1.38
CA GLY A 161 13.13 -23.43 -0.75
C GLY A 161 12.33 -23.02 0.50
N ARG A 162 12.17 -21.71 0.76
CA ARG A 162 11.52 -21.15 1.95
C ARG A 162 10.49 -20.09 1.58
N ALA A 163 9.33 -20.12 2.23
CA ALA A 163 8.32 -19.09 2.08
C ALA A 163 8.72 -17.82 2.84
N ILE A 164 8.38 -16.66 2.29
CA ILE A 164 8.62 -15.36 2.94
C ILE A 164 7.73 -15.22 4.18
N TYR A 165 6.48 -15.65 4.04
CA TYR A 165 5.49 -15.64 5.11
C TYR A 165 5.05 -17.06 5.44
N PRO A 166 5.04 -17.46 6.73
CA PRO A 166 4.67 -18.82 7.12
C PRO A 166 3.24 -19.23 6.69
N PHE A 167 2.31 -18.27 6.61
CA PHE A 167 0.93 -18.53 6.19
C PHE A 167 0.77 -18.72 4.67
N LEU A 168 1.82 -18.46 3.88
CA LEU A 168 1.89 -18.72 2.43
C LEU A 168 2.83 -19.88 2.10
N ASP A 169 3.22 -20.68 3.10
CA ASP A 169 4.09 -21.84 2.87
C ASP A 169 3.30 -22.97 2.22
N VAL A 170 3.49 -23.15 0.91
CA VAL A 170 2.85 -24.18 0.08
C VAL A 170 3.13 -25.61 0.55
N LYS A 171 4.13 -25.82 1.41
CA LYS A 171 4.41 -27.13 2.00
C LYS A 171 3.40 -27.53 3.08
N ARG A 172 2.58 -26.60 3.57
CA ARG A 172 1.56 -26.86 4.60
C ARG A 172 0.26 -27.39 3.95
N PRO A 173 -0.41 -28.38 4.54
CA PRO A 173 -1.60 -29.00 3.95
C PRO A 173 -2.75 -28.02 3.69
N ASN A 174 -2.83 -26.95 4.47
CA ASN A 174 -3.87 -25.92 4.38
C ASN A 174 -3.37 -24.59 3.80
N ALA A 175 -2.26 -24.59 3.05
CA ALA A 175 -1.69 -23.36 2.49
C ALA A 175 -2.68 -22.58 1.62
N TRP A 176 -3.56 -23.28 0.90
CA TRP A 176 -4.59 -22.69 0.04
C TRP A 176 -5.53 -21.73 0.81
N LEU A 177 -5.79 -21.97 2.10
CA LEU A 177 -6.58 -21.05 2.93
C LEU A 177 -5.93 -19.69 3.06
N GLY A 178 -4.60 -19.64 3.18
CA GLY A 178 -3.84 -18.39 3.22
C GLY A 178 -4.04 -17.58 1.94
N TYR A 179 -3.95 -18.22 0.77
CA TYR A 179 -4.17 -17.56 -0.52
C TYR A 179 -5.61 -17.08 -0.70
N VAL A 180 -6.61 -17.89 -0.33
CA VAL A 180 -8.03 -17.48 -0.36
C VAL A 180 -8.25 -16.28 0.56
N PHE A 181 -7.72 -16.32 1.78
CA PHE A 181 -7.78 -15.21 2.72
C PHE A 181 -7.17 -13.93 2.13
N MET A 182 -6.01 -13.99 1.48
CA MET A 182 -5.39 -12.83 0.84
C MET A 182 -6.30 -12.18 -0.23
N VAL A 183 -6.95 -13.00 -1.06
CA VAL A 183 -7.88 -12.51 -2.09
C VAL A 183 -9.09 -11.84 -1.45
N LEU A 184 -9.69 -12.47 -0.44
CA LEU A 184 -10.84 -11.90 0.28
C LEU A 184 -10.46 -10.60 1.00
N ALA A 185 -9.31 -10.56 1.67
CA ALA A 185 -8.79 -9.37 2.33
C ALA A 185 -8.56 -8.23 1.32
N ALA A 186 -8.10 -8.53 0.12
CA ALA A 186 -7.91 -7.53 -0.94
C ALA A 186 -9.21 -6.91 -1.42
N TRP A 187 -10.24 -7.72 -1.65
CA TRP A 187 -11.57 -7.23 -2.01
C TRP A 187 -12.21 -6.42 -0.88
N LEU A 188 -12.09 -6.89 0.36
CA LEU A 188 -12.59 -6.17 1.52
C LEU A 188 -11.89 -4.81 1.67
N ALA A 189 -10.55 -4.79 1.61
CA ALA A 189 -9.76 -3.56 1.66
C ALA A 189 -10.17 -2.58 0.56
N HIS A 190 -10.34 -3.06 -0.68
CA HIS A 190 -10.82 -2.23 -1.78
C HIS A 190 -12.21 -1.64 -1.49
N GLY A 191 -13.15 -2.45 -0.97
CA GLY A 191 -14.48 -2.01 -0.59
C GLY A 191 -14.46 -0.93 0.50
N VAL A 192 -13.59 -1.08 1.50
CA VAL A 192 -13.37 -0.06 2.55
C VAL A 192 -12.89 1.26 1.95
N VAL A 193 -11.90 1.21 1.04
CA VAL A 193 -11.39 2.42 0.36
C VAL A 193 -12.50 3.10 -0.47
N GLN A 194 -13.24 2.34 -1.28
CA GLN A 194 -14.33 2.94 -2.08
C GLN A 194 -15.40 3.58 -1.19
N THR A 195 -15.75 2.92 -0.09
CA THR A 195 -16.71 3.44 0.89
C THR A 195 -16.20 4.73 1.51
N GLY A 196 -14.92 4.80 1.89
CA GLY A 196 -14.29 6.02 2.41
C GLY A 196 -14.37 7.19 1.42
N ILE A 197 -14.08 6.94 0.13
CA ILE A 197 -14.19 7.95 -0.93
C ILE A 197 -15.64 8.43 -1.08
N LEU A 198 -16.61 7.51 -1.11
CA LEU A 198 -18.04 7.84 -1.21
C LEU A 198 -18.52 8.70 -0.03
N LEU A 199 -18.11 8.35 1.20
CA LEU A 199 -18.45 9.09 2.40
C LEU A 199 -17.87 10.50 2.37
N ARG A 200 -16.58 10.65 2.03
CA ARG A 200 -15.94 11.95 1.85
C ARG A 200 -16.69 12.80 0.82
N ASP A 201 -16.97 12.25 -0.36
CA ASP A 201 -17.68 12.97 -1.42
C ASP A 201 -19.09 13.39 -0.97
N GLY A 202 -19.76 12.56 -0.19
CA GLY A 202 -21.04 12.89 0.46
C GLY A 202 -20.93 14.09 1.40
N VAL A 203 -19.89 14.13 2.24
CA VAL A 203 -19.61 15.25 3.14
C VAL A 203 -19.28 16.52 2.35
N HIS A 204 -18.39 16.44 1.34
CA HIS A 204 -18.04 17.58 0.51
C HIS A 204 -19.24 18.17 -0.23
N ARG A 205 -20.17 17.33 -0.72
CA ARG A 205 -21.43 17.81 -1.32
C ARG A 205 -22.29 18.56 -0.31
N ARG A 206 -22.48 18.03 0.90
CA ARG A 206 -23.29 18.68 1.96
C ARG A 206 -22.71 20.03 2.40
N LEU A 207 -21.39 20.16 2.40
CA LEU A 207 -20.69 21.39 2.79
C LEU A 207 -20.51 22.39 1.62
N GLY A 208 -20.95 22.07 0.41
CA GLY A 208 -20.75 22.93 -0.76
C GLY A 208 -19.28 23.05 -1.19
N LEU A 209 -18.40 22.14 -0.75
CA LEU A 209 -16.96 22.13 -1.06
C LEU A 209 -16.65 21.49 -2.42
N HIS A 210 -17.65 20.96 -3.13
CA HIS A 210 -17.43 20.30 -4.40
C HIS A 210 -17.00 21.33 -5.46
N PRO A 211 -15.82 21.18 -6.08
CA PRO A 211 -15.45 22.03 -7.20
C PRO A 211 -16.53 21.86 -8.28
N LYS A 212 -17.09 22.98 -8.75
CA LYS A 212 -18.00 22.98 -9.90
C LYS A 212 -17.30 22.19 -11.01
N ARG A 213 -17.93 21.12 -11.51
CA ARG A 213 -17.42 20.36 -12.65
C ARG A 213 -17.20 21.38 -13.76
N GLN A 214 -15.93 21.70 -14.04
CA GLN A 214 -15.58 22.42 -15.26
C GLN A 214 -15.84 21.43 -16.38
N GLN A 215 -17.04 21.50 -16.94
CA GLN A 215 -17.41 20.81 -18.18
C GLN A 215 -16.58 21.36 -19.33
#